data_AF-A0A2I2L0L8-F1
#
_entry.id   AF-A0A2I2L0L8-F1
#
_cell.length_a   1.000
_cell.length_b   1.000
_cell.length_c   1.000
_cell.angle_alpha   90.00
_cell.angle_beta   90.00
_cell.angle_gamma   90.00
#
_symmetry.space_group_name_H-M   'P 1'
#
loop_
_entity.id
_entity.type
_entity.pdbx_description
1 polymer ?
#
loop_
_entity_poly.entity_id
_entity_poly.type
_entity_poly.pdbx_seq_one_letter_code
_entity_poly.pdbx_strand_id
1 'polypeptide(L)'
;MAIVASGNCLERNAWICGDYVETRSDELTAALREHIGLTVSAVLIGLAIAIPLVLLARRWRFTVPWIGGLASVLYTVPSLAFFALLLPVTGLSATTVRIGLVTYTLVILFRGLLAGLDAVPASARDAARGMGYGPVRLLLRVELPLALPAIIAAIRLATVSTIALVTVGAMIGHGGLGNLIYDGLTSTFKAEVLTSSVLCVALAVVADLLLVALQWLVTPWRHGRRGGRRGRGGPATREQAATREQAATREQAATEWAVATHAAAEQSVSARTVAAKTEGTTA
;
A
#
# COMPACT_ATOMS: atom_id res chain seq x y z
N MET A 1 -23.22 -29.68 -40.24
CA MET A 1 -22.14 -30.38 -39.50
C MET A 1 -21.74 -29.47 -38.34
N ALA A 2 -22.47 -29.54 -37.24
CA ALA A 2 -22.20 -28.76 -36.04
C ALA A 2 -21.12 -29.49 -35.25
N ILE A 3 -19.92 -28.90 -35.16
CA ILE A 3 -18.90 -29.38 -34.23
C ILE A 3 -19.40 -29.04 -32.84
N VAL A 4 -20.02 -30.01 -32.18
CA VAL A 4 -20.19 -29.99 -30.72
C VAL A 4 -18.78 -29.89 -30.15
N ALA A 5 -18.43 -28.72 -29.62
CA ALA A 5 -17.22 -28.53 -28.83
C ALA A 5 -17.40 -29.25 -27.48
N SER A 6 -17.36 -30.58 -27.50
CA SER A 6 -17.34 -31.45 -26.33
C SER A 6 -15.93 -31.46 -25.76
N GLY A 7 -15.57 -30.36 -25.09
CA GLY A 7 -14.40 -30.30 -24.23
C GLY A 7 -14.81 -29.66 -22.91
N ASN A 8 -14.34 -30.21 -21.80
CA ASN A 8 -14.64 -29.71 -20.46
C ASN A 8 -14.07 -28.27 -20.32
N CYS A 9 -14.54 -27.47 -19.35
CA CYS A 9 -14.10 -26.06 -19.25
C CYS A 9 -12.57 -25.90 -19.06
N LEU A 10 -11.92 -26.95 -18.54
CA LEU A 10 -10.48 -27.09 -18.42
C LEU A 10 -9.78 -27.18 -19.78
N GLU A 11 -10.28 -28.00 -20.70
CA GLU A 11 -9.68 -28.20 -22.04
C GLU A 11 -9.84 -26.96 -22.91
N ARG A 12 -10.95 -26.25 -22.76
CA ARG A 12 -11.22 -24.99 -23.49
C ARG A 12 -10.48 -23.78 -22.91
N ASN A 13 -9.76 -23.95 -21.80
CA ASN A 13 -9.09 -22.86 -21.07
C ASN A 13 -10.02 -21.65 -20.88
N ALA A 14 -11.25 -21.93 -20.44
CA ALA A 14 -12.25 -20.89 -20.24
C ALA A 14 -11.86 -20.01 -19.03
N TRP A 15 -12.25 -18.74 -19.06
CA TRP A 15 -12.00 -17.84 -17.92
C TRP A 15 -12.72 -18.27 -16.65
N ILE A 16 -13.94 -18.81 -16.78
CA ILE A 16 -14.77 -19.27 -15.66
C ILE A 16 -14.94 -20.78 -15.81
N CYS A 17 -14.46 -21.54 -14.83
CA CYS A 17 -14.53 -22.99 -14.82
C CYS A 17 -14.77 -23.47 -13.39
N GLY A 18 -15.99 -23.97 -13.12
CA GLY A 18 -16.36 -24.54 -11.81
C GLY A 18 -15.52 -25.79 -11.50
N ASP A 19 -15.27 -26.62 -12.51
CA ASP A 19 -14.47 -27.85 -12.40
C ASP A 19 -13.05 -27.57 -11.89
N TYR A 20 -12.47 -26.41 -12.21
CA TYR A 20 -11.15 -26.04 -11.70
C TYR A 20 -11.16 -25.86 -10.18
N VAL A 21 -12.19 -25.22 -9.63
CA VAL A 21 -12.31 -24.98 -8.18
C VAL A 21 -12.51 -26.29 -7.42
N GLU A 22 -13.30 -27.21 -7.97
CA GLU A 22 -13.54 -28.51 -7.34
C GLU A 22 -12.32 -29.43 -7.44
N THR A 23 -11.64 -29.47 -8.58
CA THR A 23 -10.48 -30.36 -8.79
C THR A 23 -9.20 -29.87 -8.11
N ARG A 24 -9.01 -28.55 -8.00
CA ARG A 24 -7.81 -27.91 -7.40
C ARG A 24 -8.09 -27.30 -6.03
N SER A 25 -9.16 -27.71 -5.34
CA SER A 25 -9.55 -27.15 -4.03
C SER A 25 -8.45 -27.26 -2.98
N ASP A 26 -7.72 -28.38 -2.97
CA ASP A 26 -6.67 -28.62 -1.99
C ASP A 26 -5.49 -27.66 -2.16
N GLU A 27 -5.09 -27.42 -3.42
CA GLU A 27 -4.05 -26.44 -3.74
C GLU A 27 -4.49 -25.01 -3.41
N LEU A 28 -5.73 -24.64 -3.76
CA LEU A 28 -6.29 -23.32 -3.44
C LEU A 28 -6.33 -23.08 -1.92
N THR A 29 -6.74 -24.08 -1.13
CA THR A 29 -6.80 -23.95 0.33
C THR A 29 -5.42 -23.93 0.97
N ALA A 30 -4.44 -24.65 0.41
CA ALA A 30 -3.06 -24.62 0.88
C ALA A 30 -2.42 -23.24 0.59
N ALA A 31 -2.58 -22.75 -0.64
CA ALA A 31 -2.10 -21.44 -1.06
C ALA A 31 -2.74 -20.30 -0.26
N LEU A 32 -4.04 -20.40 0.04
CA LEU A 32 -4.75 -19.45 0.89
C LEU A 32 -4.21 -19.45 2.33
N ARG A 33 -3.98 -20.64 2.91
CA ARG A 33 -3.41 -20.77 4.26
C ARG A 33 -2.00 -20.18 4.35
N GLU A 34 -1.15 -20.45 3.35
CA GLU A 34 0.19 -19.85 3.28
C GLU A 34 0.10 -18.32 3.18
N HIS A 35 -0.76 -17.80 2.30
CA HIS A 35 -0.92 -16.37 2.08
C HIS A 35 -1.40 -15.64 3.36
N ILE A 36 -2.36 -16.22 4.07
CA ILE A 36 -2.83 -15.72 5.37
C ILE A 36 -1.70 -15.79 6.40
N GLY A 37 -0.98 -16.91 6.49
CA GLY A 37 0.12 -17.09 7.44
C GLY A 37 1.24 -16.07 7.25
N LEU A 38 1.64 -15.82 5.99
CA LEU A 38 2.63 -14.80 5.65
C LEU A 38 2.14 -13.39 5.99
N THR A 39 0.90 -13.05 5.62
CA THR A 39 0.31 -11.73 5.90
C THR A 39 0.21 -11.47 7.40
N VAL A 40 -0.41 -12.38 8.14
CA VAL A 40 -0.65 -12.22 9.58
C VAL A 40 0.66 -12.16 10.35
N SER A 41 1.61 -13.05 10.05
CA SER A 41 2.92 -13.02 10.72
C SER A 41 3.68 -11.71 10.43
N ALA A 42 3.67 -11.23 9.18
CA ALA A 42 4.33 -9.98 8.83
C ALA A 42 3.71 -8.76 9.51
N VAL A 43 2.37 -8.67 9.54
CA VAL A 43 1.66 -7.57 10.21
C VAL A 43 1.86 -7.60 11.71
N LEU A 44 1.77 -8.76 12.36
CA LEU A 44 1.95 -8.88 13.81
C LEU A 44 3.38 -8.55 14.24
N ILE A 45 4.39 -9.10 13.56
CA ILE A 45 5.80 -8.80 13.84
C ILE A 45 6.08 -7.32 13.55
N GLY A 46 5.61 -6.80 12.41
CA GLY A 46 5.74 -5.40 12.06
C GLY A 46 5.12 -4.47 13.11
N LEU A 47 3.94 -4.80 13.63
CA LEU A 47 3.26 -4.04 14.67
C LEU A 47 4.00 -4.11 16.01
N ALA A 48 4.47 -5.29 16.39
CA ALA A 48 5.25 -5.50 17.62
C ALA A 48 6.54 -4.68 17.62
N ILE A 49 7.16 -4.45 16.45
CA ILE A 49 8.37 -3.62 16.30
C ILE A 49 7.99 -2.13 16.14
N ALA A 50 6.93 -1.82 15.39
CA ALA A 50 6.54 -0.44 15.10
C ALA A 50 6.09 0.32 16.36
N ILE A 51 5.33 -0.32 17.25
CA ILE A 51 4.84 0.30 18.49
C ILE A 51 6.00 0.84 19.35
N PRO A 52 6.99 0.03 19.80
CA PRO A 52 8.09 0.54 20.61
C PRO A 52 8.92 1.57 19.84
N LEU A 53 9.12 1.40 18.53
CA LEU A 53 9.88 2.34 17.71
C LEU A 53 9.22 3.71 17.66
N VAL A 54 7.90 3.77 17.51
CA VAL A 54 7.12 5.02 17.54
C VAL A 54 7.16 5.67 18.91
N LEU A 55 7.01 4.89 19.99
CA LEU A 55 7.10 5.42 21.36
C LEU A 55 8.49 5.99 21.64
N LEU A 56 9.54 5.33 21.17
CA LEU A 56 10.92 5.81 21.28
C LEU A 56 11.15 7.08 20.47
N ALA A 57 10.69 7.12 19.22
CA ALA A 57 10.78 8.30 18.35
C ALA A 57 10.02 9.51 18.93
N ARG A 58 8.90 9.29 19.62
CA ARG A 58 8.19 10.36 20.33
C ARG A 58 8.94 10.85 21.56
N ARG A 59 9.65 9.96 22.26
CA ARG A 59 10.50 10.34 23.41
C ARG A 59 11.72 11.12 22.96
N TRP A 60 12.34 10.71 21.85
CA TRP A 60 13.51 11.34 21.26
C TRP A 60 13.18 11.88 19.87
N ARG A 61 12.60 13.09 19.84
CA ARG A 61 12.16 13.76 18.61
C ARG A 61 13.24 13.88 17.54
N PHE A 62 14.53 13.87 17.92
CA PHE A 62 15.65 13.85 16.98
C PHE A 62 15.74 12.55 16.15
N THR A 63 15.22 11.43 16.63
CA THR A 63 15.25 10.14 15.92
C THR A 63 14.22 10.06 14.79
N VAL A 64 13.19 10.90 14.81
CA VAL A 64 12.13 10.96 13.79
C VAL A 64 12.66 11.18 12.36
N PRO A 65 13.49 12.20 12.07
CA PRO A 65 14.04 12.40 10.73
C PRO A 65 14.94 11.25 10.27
N TRP A 66 15.68 10.60 11.18
CA TRP A 66 16.54 9.46 10.83
C TRP A 66 15.73 8.22 10.46
N ILE A 67 14.77 7.82 11.30
CA ILE A 67 13.91 6.65 11.03
C ILE A 67 13.02 6.94 9.82
N GLY A 68 12.47 8.16 9.72
CA GLY A 68 11.67 8.59 8.59
C GLY A 68 12.45 8.61 7.28
N GLY A 69 13.70 9.09 7.30
CA GLY A 69 14.61 9.08 6.15
C GLY A 69 14.97 7.66 5.72
N LEU A 70 15.33 6.79 6.67
CA LEU A 70 15.59 5.37 6.40
C LEU A 70 14.36 4.69 5.79
N ALA A 71 13.17 4.92 6.38
CA ALA A 71 11.92 4.42 5.84
C ALA A 71 11.62 4.95 4.43
N SER A 72 12.09 6.15 4.07
CA SER A 72 11.90 6.72 2.73
C SER A 72 12.81 6.02 1.73
N VAL A 73 14.08 5.84 2.08
CA VAL A 73 15.04 5.08 1.26
C VAL A 73 14.53 3.65 1.03
N LEU A 74 14.12 2.94 2.09
CA LEU A 74 13.59 1.58 1.93
C LEU A 74 12.34 1.53 1.05
N TYR A 75 11.46 2.53 1.14
CA TYR A 75 10.25 2.56 0.31
C TYR A 75 10.53 2.89 -1.16
N THR A 76 11.66 3.55 -1.45
CA THR A 76 12.09 3.78 -2.85
C THR A 76 12.68 2.53 -3.50
N VAL A 77 13.15 1.57 -2.71
CA VAL A 77 13.60 0.27 -3.25
C VAL A 77 12.36 -0.50 -3.70
N PRO A 78 12.28 -0.97 -4.95
CA PRO A 78 11.22 -1.86 -5.39
C PRO A 78 11.25 -3.16 -4.58
N SER A 79 10.08 -3.69 -4.22
CA SER A 79 9.99 -4.91 -3.42
C SER A 79 10.71 -6.10 -4.06
N LEU A 80 10.64 -6.21 -5.40
CA LEU A 80 11.34 -7.22 -6.16
C LEU A 80 12.87 -7.14 -5.98
N ALA A 81 13.42 -5.93 -6.04
CA ALA A 81 14.85 -5.70 -5.84
C ALA A 81 15.28 -5.96 -4.39
N PHE A 82 14.42 -5.61 -3.42
CA PHE A 82 14.67 -5.88 -2.01
C PHE A 82 14.75 -7.39 -1.73
N PHE A 83 13.86 -8.18 -2.34
CA PHE A 83 13.93 -9.62 -2.24
C PHE A 83 15.21 -10.20 -2.83
N ALA A 84 15.63 -9.73 -4.01
CA ALA A 84 16.88 -10.14 -4.63
C ALA A 84 18.10 -9.86 -3.73
N LEU A 85 18.08 -8.75 -2.98
CA LEU A 85 19.14 -8.40 -2.02
C LEU A 85 19.19 -9.35 -0.81
N LEU A 86 18.06 -9.93 -0.40
CA LEU A 86 18.00 -10.85 0.74
C LEU A 86 18.42 -12.28 0.39
N LEU A 87 18.35 -12.69 -0.89
CA LEU A 87 18.66 -14.04 -1.33
C LEU A 87 20.05 -14.55 -0.92
N PRO A 88 21.16 -13.78 -1.04
CA PRO A 88 22.48 -14.25 -0.62
C PRO A 88 22.59 -14.50 0.89
N VAL A 89 21.75 -13.82 1.68
CA VAL A 89 21.80 -13.87 3.15
C VAL A 89 20.90 -14.97 3.70
N THR A 90 19.72 -15.16 3.09
CA THR A 90 18.64 -15.99 3.64
C THR A 90 18.25 -17.18 2.76
N GLY A 91 18.69 -17.19 1.50
CA GLY A 91 18.37 -18.22 0.52
C GLY A 91 16.96 -18.11 -0.06
N LEU A 92 16.58 -19.12 -0.84
CA LEU A 92 15.22 -19.33 -1.36
C LEU A 92 14.35 -19.95 -0.26
N SER A 93 13.73 -19.11 0.57
CA SER A 93 12.95 -19.57 1.72
C SER A 93 11.76 -18.66 2.02
N ALA A 94 10.71 -19.22 2.64
CA ALA A 94 9.59 -18.46 3.19
C ALA A 94 10.05 -17.39 4.20
N THR A 95 11.20 -17.60 4.86
CA THR A 95 11.80 -16.63 5.78
C THR A 95 12.23 -15.36 5.04
N THR A 96 12.79 -15.48 3.84
CA THR A 96 13.19 -14.37 2.96
C THR A 96 12.01 -13.47 2.63
N VAL A 97 10.90 -14.09 2.22
CA VAL A 97 9.65 -13.38 1.96
C VAL A 97 9.15 -12.71 3.24
N ARG A 98 9.12 -13.43 4.36
CA ARG A 98 8.64 -12.89 5.64
C ARG A 98 9.45 -11.68 6.10
N ILE A 99 10.78 -11.69 5.97
CA ILE A 99 11.63 -10.54 6.29
C ILE A 99 11.27 -9.34 5.43
N GLY A 100 11.15 -9.53 4.11
CA GLY A 100 10.71 -8.47 3.20
C GLY A 100 9.36 -7.88 3.58
N LEU A 101 8.37 -8.74 3.81
CA LEU A 101 7.03 -8.32 4.21
C LEU A 101 7.07 -7.55 5.54
N VAL A 102 7.79 -8.03 6.55
CA VAL A 102 7.95 -7.34 7.85
C VAL A 102 8.57 -5.97 7.65
N THR A 103 9.61 -5.84 6.83
CA THR A 103 10.28 -4.57 6.58
C THR A 103 9.36 -3.53 5.95
N TYR A 104 8.63 -3.88 4.89
CA TYR A 104 7.67 -2.95 4.27
C TYR A 104 6.49 -2.64 5.20
N THR A 105 5.97 -3.65 5.90
CA THR A 105 4.89 -3.49 6.87
C THR A 105 5.31 -2.55 8.01
N LEU A 106 6.53 -2.70 8.53
CA LEU A 106 7.10 -1.83 9.55
C LEU A 106 7.18 -0.38 9.08
N VAL A 107 7.61 -0.15 7.83
CA VAL A 107 7.68 1.19 7.24
C VAL A 107 6.30 1.86 7.17
N ILE A 108 5.28 1.13 6.71
CA ILE A 108 3.90 1.64 6.62
C ILE A 108 3.34 1.90 8.02
N LEU A 109 3.47 0.94 8.93
CA LEU A 109 2.96 1.05 10.29
C LEU A 109 3.64 2.18 11.07
N PHE A 110 4.97 2.31 10.99
CA PHE A 110 5.69 3.37 11.70
C PHE A 110 5.16 4.76 11.31
N ARG A 111 5.00 5.02 10.01
CA ARG A 111 4.48 6.31 9.51
C ARG A 111 3.04 6.54 9.95
N GLY A 112 2.18 5.54 9.78
CA GLY A 112 0.76 5.67 10.11
C GLY A 112 0.50 5.81 11.62
N LEU A 113 1.21 5.04 12.45
CA LEU A 113 1.12 5.11 13.91
C LEU A 113 1.65 6.45 14.45
N LEU A 114 2.80 6.92 13.94
CA LEU A 114 3.37 8.22 14.34
C LEU A 114 2.42 9.36 13.97
N ALA A 115 1.93 9.38 12.73
CA ALA A 115 0.96 10.37 12.26
C ALA A 115 -0.35 10.31 13.08
N GLY A 116 -0.84 9.11 13.41
CA GLY A 116 -2.04 8.95 14.22
C GLY A 116 -1.91 9.49 15.65
N LEU A 117 -0.75 9.31 16.29
CA LEU A 117 -0.47 9.86 17.61
C LEU A 117 -0.25 11.38 17.58
N ASP A 118 0.42 11.90 16.54
CA ASP A 118 0.64 13.34 16.40
C ASP A 118 -0.63 14.11 16.02
N ALA A 119 -1.63 13.44 15.41
CA ALA A 119 -2.95 14.01 15.11
C ALA A 119 -3.80 14.31 16.36
N VAL A 120 -3.41 13.82 17.56
CA VAL A 120 -4.12 14.11 18.81
C VAL A 120 -4.00 15.61 19.13
N PRO A 121 -5.10 16.36 19.33
CA PRO A 121 -5.05 17.80 19.58
C PRO A 121 -4.17 18.19 20.77
N ALA A 122 -3.35 19.24 20.61
CA ALA A 122 -2.51 19.75 21.69
C ALA A 122 -3.34 20.18 22.91
N SER A 123 -4.49 20.82 22.68
CA SER A 123 -5.42 21.24 23.75
C SER A 123 -5.88 20.09 24.64
N ALA A 124 -6.16 18.91 24.07
CA ALA A 124 -6.52 17.73 24.85
C ALA A 124 -5.36 17.23 25.72
N ARG A 125 -4.12 17.31 25.20
CA ARG A 125 -2.91 16.94 25.93
C ARG A 125 -2.61 17.91 27.06
N ASP A 126 -2.75 19.22 26.82
CA ASP A 126 -2.48 20.27 27.81
C ASP A 126 -3.53 20.28 28.93
N ALA A 127 -4.80 20.08 28.59
CA ALA A 127 -5.86 19.91 29.59
C ALA A 127 -5.60 18.69 30.50
N ALA A 128 -5.20 17.56 29.93
CA ALA A 128 -4.87 16.37 30.71
C ALA A 128 -3.64 16.56 31.62
N ARG A 129 -2.62 17.29 31.16
CA ARG A 129 -1.48 17.68 32.01
C ARG A 129 -1.92 18.61 33.13
N GLY A 130 -2.80 19.58 32.86
CA GLY A 130 -3.39 20.46 33.87
C GLY A 130 -4.20 19.71 34.93
N MET A 131 -4.79 18.56 34.56
CA MET A 131 -5.45 17.63 35.50
C MET A 131 -4.48 16.70 36.26
N GLY A 132 -3.16 16.88 36.12
CA GLY A 132 -2.15 16.09 36.84
C GLY A 132 -1.85 14.71 36.23
N TYR A 133 -2.18 14.48 34.95
CA TYR A 133 -1.84 13.20 34.32
C TYR A 133 -0.33 13.10 34.05
N GLY A 134 0.31 12.06 34.63
CA GLY A 134 1.67 11.68 34.27
C GLY A 134 1.78 11.16 32.83
N PRO A 135 3.01 11.04 32.26
CA PRO A 135 3.24 10.73 30.86
C PRO A 135 2.61 9.40 30.39
N VAL A 136 2.70 8.34 31.20
CA VAL A 136 2.10 7.04 30.88
C VAL A 136 0.57 7.10 30.94
N ARG A 137 0.01 7.80 31.93
CA ARG A 137 -1.44 7.94 32.10
C ARG A 137 -2.05 8.81 30.99
N LEU A 138 -1.32 9.85 30.58
CA LEU A 138 -1.66 10.71 29.44
C LEU A 138 -1.72 9.89 28.15
N LEU A 139 -0.68 9.09 27.88
CA LEU A 139 -0.64 8.22 26.71
C LEU A 139 -1.81 7.24 26.69
N LEU A 140 -1.99 6.45 27.76
CA LEU A 140 -2.97 5.36 27.77
C LEU A 140 -4.43 5.82 27.83
N ARG A 141 -4.72 6.94 28.53
CA ARG A 141 -6.10 7.39 28.76
C ARG A 141 -6.57 8.51 27.86
N VAL A 142 -5.66 9.23 27.21
CA VAL A 142 -6.00 10.40 26.39
C VAL A 142 -5.50 10.21 24.97
N GLU A 143 -4.19 10.08 24.78
CA GLU A 143 -3.63 10.01 23.43
C GLU A 143 -4.05 8.74 22.69
N LEU A 144 -3.95 7.58 23.32
CA LEU A 144 -4.21 6.29 22.67
C LEU A 144 -5.69 6.14 22.24
N PRO A 145 -6.71 6.46 23.07
CA PRO A 145 -8.11 6.41 22.64
C PRO A 145 -8.45 7.41 21.52
N LEU A 146 -7.84 8.61 21.55
CA LEU A 146 -8.03 9.64 20.53
C LEU A 146 -7.33 9.27 19.20
N ALA A 147 -6.15 8.65 19.27
CA ALA A 147 -5.38 8.20 18.11
C ALA A 147 -5.87 6.86 17.54
N LEU A 148 -6.65 6.09 18.30
CA LEU A 148 -7.06 4.73 17.96
C LEU A 148 -7.69 4.59 16.55
N PRO A 149 -8.59 5.48 16.09
CA PRO A 149 -9.13 5.39 14.73
C PRO A 149 -8.06 5.54 13.65
N ALA A 150 -7.05 6.39 13.89
CA ALA A 150 -5.95 6.59 12.95
C ALA A 150 -4.97 5.41 12.98
N ILE A 151 -4.71 4.86 14.17
CA ILE A 151 -3.91 3.62 14.34
C ILE A 151 -4.54 2.46 13.58
N ILE A 152 -5.85 2.26 13.71
CA ILE A 152 -6.55 1.18 13.00
C ILE A 152 -6.54 1.43 11.49
N ALA A 153 -6.67 2.68 11.04
CA ALA A 153 -6.51 3.01 9.62
C ALA A 153 -5.09 2.68 9.10
N ALA A 154 -4.05 2.92 9.89
CA ALA A 154 -2.68 2.53 9.55
C ALA A 154 -2.51 1.00 9.46
N ILE A 155 -3.09 0.25 10.40
CA ILE A 155 -3.07 -1.22 10.39
C ILE A 155 -3.82 -1.78 9.16
N ARG A 156 -4.96 -1.18 8.79
CA ARG A 156 -5.72 -1.55 7.58
C ARG A 156 -4.89 -1.33 6.31
N LEU A 157 -4.31 -0.15 6.17
CA LEU A 157 -3.44 0.17 5.05
C LEU A 157 -2.26 -0.81 4.97
N ALA A 158 -1.58 -1.05 6.09
CA ALA A 158 -0.50 -2.01 6.17
C ALA A 158 -0.96 -3.41 5.74
N THR A 159 -2.08 -3.91 6.29
CA THR A 159 -2.61 -5.25 5.98
C THR A 159 -2.90 -5.42 4.50
N VAL A 160 -3.64 -4.48 3.89
CA VAL A 160 -3.99 -4.55 2.45
C VAL A 160 -2.75 -4.47 1.57
N SER A 161 -1.80 -3.59 1.91
CA SER A 161 -0.52 -3.50 1.21
C SER A 161 0.31 -4.78 1.36
N THR A 162 0.32 -5.40 2.54
CA THR A 162 1.04 -6.67 2.77
C THR A 162 0.43 -7.81 1.96
N ILE A 163 -0.91 -7.93 1.88
CA ILE A 163 -1.58 -8.93 1.03
C ILE A 163 -1.16 -8.77 -0.43
N ALA A 164 -1.17 -7.52 -0.93
CA ALA A 164 -0.68 -7.24 -2.28
C ALA A 164 0.81 -7.56 -2.45
N LEU A 165 1.62 -7.38 -1.41
CA LEU A 165 3.06 -7.64 -1.48
C LEU A 165 3.41 -9.12 -1.41
N VAL A 166 2.59 -9.93 -0.72
CA VAL A 166 2.77 -11.39 -0.66
C VAL A 166 2.69 -11.99 -2.06
N THR A 167 1.87 -11.45 -2.97
CA THR A 167 1.80 -11.95 -4.35
C THR A 167 3.13 -11.80 -5.09
N VAL A 168 3.91 -10.76 -4.78
CA VAL A 168 5.26 -10.55 -5.35
C VAL A 168 6.25 -11.61 -4.84
N GLY A 169 6.04 -12.15 -3.63
CA GLY A 169 6.81 -13.26 -3.09
C GLY A 169 6.74 -14.54 -3.92
N ALA A 170 5.79 -14.63 -4.85
CA ALA A 170 5.66 -15.75 -5.77
C ALA A 170 6.87 -15.94 -6.69
N MET A 171 7.57 -14.86 -7.03
CA MET A 171 8.80 -14.94 -7.84
C MET A 171 9.94 -15.67 -7.13
N ILE A 172 9.81 -15.92 -5.83
CA ILE A 172 10.76 -16.64 -4.97
C ILE A 172 10.19 -18.01 -4.57
N GLY A 173 9.01 -18.36 -5.08
CA GLY A 173 8.29 -19.61 -4.78
C GLY A 173 7.46 -19.58 -3.49
N HIS A 174 7.34 -18.43 -2.81
CA HIS A 174 6.67 -18.31 -1.51
C HIS A 174 5.67 -17.14 -1.47
N GLY A 175 4.68 -17.15 -2.38
CA GLY A 175 3.63 -16.14 -2.48
C GLY A 175 2.21 -16.59 -2.11
N GLY A 176 2.03 -17.84 -1.66
CA GLY A 176 0.71 -18.42 -1.42
C GLY A 176 -0.15 -18.36 -2.69
N LEU A 177 -1.28 -17.64 -2.65
CA LEU A 177 -2.11 -17.38 -3.85
C LEU A 177 -1.34 -16.73 -5.01
N GLY A 178 -0.28 -15.98 -4.72
CA GLY A 178 0.60 -15.42 -5.75
C GLY A 178 1.31 -16.49 -6.57
N ASN A 179 1.64 -17.64 -5.98
CA ASN A 179 2.27 -18.76 -6.70
C ASN A 179 1.34 -19.25 -7.81
N LEU A 180 0.06 -19.49 -7.48
CA LEU A 180 -0.95 -19.91 -8.46
C LEU A 180 -1.20 -18.85 -9.54
N ILE A 181 -1.16 -17.55 -9.19
CA ILE A 181 -1.23 -16.48 -10.19
C ILE A 181 -0.02 -16.56 -11.14
N TYR A 182 1.18 -16.73 -10.59
CA TYR A 182 2.42 -16.81 -11.37
C TYR A 182 2.47 -18.07 -12.26
N ASP A 183 2.06 -19.22 -11.73
CA ASP A 183 2.00 -20.49 -12.44
C ASP A 183 0.93 -20.45 -13.54
N GLY A 184 -0.25 -19.89 -13.26
CA GLY A 184 -1.28 -19.65 -14.28
C GLY A 184 -0.83 -18.70 -15.39
N LEU A 185 -0.04 -17.67 -15.07
CA LEU A 185 0.51 -16.74 -16.06
C LEU A 185 1.57 -17.41 -16.95
N THR A 186 2.46 -18.20 -16.36
CA THR A 186 3.53 -18.91 -17.11
C THR A 186 2.99 -20.07 -17.93
N SER A 187 1.96 -20.78 -17.44
CA SER A 187 1.28 -21.86 -18.15
C SER A 187 0.17 -21.39 -19.10
N THR A 188 -0.15 -20.08 -19.13
CA THR A 188 -1.26 -19.49 -19.91
C THR A 188 -2.64 -20.08 -19.57
N PHE A 189 -2.83 -20.59 -18.35
CA PHE A 189 -4.09 -21.15 -17.88
C PHE A 189 -4.97 -20.07 -17.24
N LYS A 190 -5.98 -19.61 -17.99
CA LYS A 190 -6.82 -18.44 -17.66
C LYS A 190 -7.67 -18.66 -16.42
N ALA A 191 -8.22 -19.86 -16.26
CA ALA A 191 -9.06 -20.19 -15.11
C ALA A 191 -8.28 -20.07 -13.79
N GLU A 192 -7.02 -20.49 -13.77
CA GLU A 192 -6.14 -20.42 -12.60
C GLU A 192 -5.80 -18.99 -12.21
N VAL A 193 -5.41 -18.16 -13.20
CA VAL A 193 -5.11 -16.75 -12.98
C VAL A 193 -6.34 -16.01 -12.43
N LEU A 194 -7.51 -16.21 -13.05
CA LEU A 194 -8.73 -15.52 -12.63
C LEU A 194 -9.16 -15.95 -11.22
N THR A 195 -9.23 -17.27 -10.98
CA THR A 195 -9.68 -17.82 -9.69
C THR A 195 -8.77 -17.36 -8.55
N SER A 196 -7.45 -17.45 -8.74
CA SER A 196 -6.46 -17.06 -7.74
C SER A 196 -6.46 -15.54 -7.49
N SER A 197 -6.62 -14.74 -8.54
CA SER A 197 -6.72 -13.28 -8.42
C SER A 197 -7.98 -12.86 -7.68
N VAL A 198 -9.13 -13.45 -8.02
CA VAL A 198 -10.41 -13.19 -7.32
C VAL A 198 -10.32 -13.58 -5.86
N LEU A 199 -9.72 -14.74 -5.55
CA LEU A 199 -9.54 -15.19 -4.18
C LEU A 199 -8.60 -14.26 -3.39
N CYS A 200 -7.55 -13.75 -4.02
CA CYS A 200 -6.64 -12.78 -3.42
C CYS A 200 -7.34 -11.44 -3.11
N VAL A 201 -8.15 -10.92 -4.04
CA VAL A 201 -8.93 -9.69 -3.82
C VAL A 201 -9.98 -9.91 -2.74
N ALA A 202 -10.68 -11.04 -2.76
CA ALA A 202 -11.66 -11.40 -1.75
C ALA A 202 -11.01 -11.47 -0.36
N LEU A 203 -9.82 -12.07 -0.24
CA LEU A 203 -9.06 -12.10 1.01
C LEU A 203 -8.72 -10.68 1.50
N ALA A 204 -8.25 -9.80 0.61
CA ALA A 204 -7.94 -8.41 0.98
C ALA A 204 -9.17 -7.66 1.49
N VAL A 205 -10.31 -7.80 0.81
CA VAL A 205 -11.59 -7.18 1.19
C VAL A 205 -12.08 -7.74 2.53
N VAL A 206 -12.06 -9.06 2.71
CA VAL A 206 -12.47 -9.69 3.97
C VAL A 206 -11.59 -9.23 5.12
N ALA A 207 -10.27 -9.21 4.95
CA ALA A 207 -9.34 -8.73 5.97
C ALA A 207 -9.60 -7.26 6.35
N ASP A 208 -9.82 -6.39 5.34
CA ASP A 208 -10.13 -4.98 5.59
C ASP A 208 -11.47 -4.79 6.33
N LEU A 209 -12.51 -5.52 5.90
CA LEU A 209 -13.83 -5.48 6.54
C LEU A 209 -13.80 -5.98 7.98
N LEU A 210 -13.03 -7.04 8.27
CA LEU A 210 -12.83 -7.53 9.64
C LEU A 210 -12.16 -6.46 10.52
N LEU A 211 -11.17 -5.74 10.00
CA LEU A 211 -10.52 -4.65 10.73
C LEU A 211 -11.46 -3.44 10.91
N VAL A 212 -12.33 -3.13 9.95
CA VAL A 212 -13.37 -2.11 10.08
C VAL A 212 -14.39 -2.50 11.15
N ALA A 213 -14.84 -3.75 11.15
CA ALA A 213 -15.76 -4.26 12.16
C ALA A 213 -15.13 -4.18 13.57
N LEU A 214 -13.85 -4.56 13.68
CA LEU A 214 -13.09 -4.38 14.91
C LEU A 214 -13.00 -2.91 15.33
N GLN A 215 -12.76 -2.00 14.38
CA GLN A 215 -12.75 -0.56 14.65
C GLN A 215 -14.08 -0.09 15.25
N TRP A 216 -15.21 -0.54 14.70
CA TRP A 216 -16.52 -0.14 15.18
C TRP A 216 -16.80 -0.65 16.59
N LEU A 217 -16.38 -1.88 16.89
CA LEU A 217 -16.51 -2.46 18.23
C LEU A 217 -15.67 -1.70 19.26
N VAL A 218 -14.46 -1.30 18.89
CA VAL A 218 -13.53 -0.63 19.80
C VAL A 218 -13.77 0.88 19.89
N THR A 219 -14.42 1.52 18.90
CA THR A 219 -14.66 2.98 18.87
C THR A 219 -16.14 3.39 18.81
N PRO A 220 -17.01 2.91 19.72
CA PRO A 220 -18.46 3.18 19.68
C PRO A 220 -18.81 4.67 19.81
N TRP A 221 -17.98 5.46 20.50
CA TRP A 221 -18.20 6.90 20.71
C TRP A 221 -18.16 7.73 19.42
N ARG A 222 -17.58 7.18 18.33
CA ARG A 222 -17.54 7.87 17.04
C ARG A 222 -18.87 7.76 16.28
N HIS A 223 -19.69 6.75 16.60
CA HIS A 223 -20.91 6.42 15.85
C HIS A 223 -22.16 7.11 16.42
N GLY A 224 -22.05 7.76 17.58
CA GLY A 224 -23.16 8.47 18.26
C GLY A 224 -23.53 9.86 17.72
N ARG A 225 -22.98 10.33 16.58
CA ARG A 225 -23.22 11.69 16.06
C ARG A 225 -23.69 11.78 14.60
N ARG A 226 -24.35 10.75 14.07
CA ARG A 226 -25.05 10.83 12.76
C ARG A 226 -26.51 11.28 12.84
N GLY A 227 -27.03 11.57 14.04
CA GLY A 227 -28.34 12.18 14.24
C GLY A 227 -28.22 13.60 14.78
N GLY A 228 -28.19 14.63 13.92
CA GLY A 228 -28.35 16.01 14.37
C GLY A 228 -27.47 17.06 13.70
N ARG A 229 -27.62 17.26 12.39
CA ARG A 229 -27.60 18.57 11.71
C ARG A 229 -27.75 18.38 10.19
N ARG A 230 -28.97 18.07 9.76
CA ARG A 230 -29.47 18.60 8.49
C ARG A 230 -29.66 20.11 8.72
N GLY A 231 -28.66 20.91 8.39
CA GLY A 231 -28.68 22.35 8.64
C GLY A 231 -27.63 23.09 7.83
N ARG A 232 -28.00 23.42 6.58
CA ARG A 232 -27.53 24.53 5.71
C ARG A 232 -26.02 24.79 5.59
N GLY A 233 -25.47 24.48 4.40
CA GLY A 233 -24.18 24.98 3.87
C GLY A 233 -23.27 23.85 3.38
N GLY A 234 -23.30 23.55 2.07
CA GLY A 234 -22.79 22.30 1.49
C GLY A 234 -21.26 22.14 1.36
N PRO A 235 -20.74 20.90 1.32
CA PRO A 235 -19.34 20.58 1.03
C PRO A 235 -18.96 20.70 -0.47
N ALA A 236 -19.95 20.69 -1.37
CA ALA A 236 -19.73 20.77 -2.81
C ALA A 236 -18.99 22.06 -3.25
N THR A 237 -19.18 23.18 -2.54
CA THR A 237 -18.60 24.46 -2.94
C THR A 237 -17.10 24.58 -2.64
N ARG A 238 -16.60 23.88 -1.60
CA ARG A 238 -15.16 23.89 -1.26
C ARG A 238 -14.36 22.91 -2.10
N GLU A 239 -14.94 21.75 -2.40
CA GLU A 239 -14.32 20.76 -3.27
C GLU A 239 -14.23 21.29 -4.71
N GLN A 240 -15.30 21.90 -5.22
CA GLN A 240 -15.31 22.56 -6.54
C GLN A 240 -14.34 23.74 -6.65
N ALA A 241 -14.12 24.49 -5.55
CA ALA A 241 -13.13 25.57 -5.53
C ALA A 241 -11.69 25.02 -5.61
N ALA A 242 -11.38 23.96 -4.86
CA ALA A 242 -10.06 23.32 -4.89
C ALA A 242 -9.76 22.65 -6.24
N THR A 243 -10.76 22.02 -6.88
CA THR A 243 -10.57 21.41 -8.21
C THR A 243 -10.33 22.46 -9.29
N ARG A 244 -11.00 23.63 -9.21
CA ARG A 244 -10.77 24.75 -10.14
C ARG A 244 -9.39 25.38 -9.98
N GLU A 245 -8.92 25.51 -8.75
CA GLU A 245 -7.58 26.03 -8.46
C GLU A 245 -6.49 25.08 -8.99
N GLN A 246 -6.64 23.77 -8.79
CA GLN A 246 -5.72 22.75 -9.33
C GLN A 246 -5.74 22.64 -10.85
N ALA A 247 -6.90 22.85 -11.49
CA ALA A 247 -6.99 22.90 -12.95
C ALA A 247 -6.24 24.11 -13.52
N ALA A 248 -6.37 25.28 -12.90
CA ALA A 248 -5.66 26.48 -13.32
C ALA A 248 -4.13 26.34 -13.18
N THR A 249 -3.64 25.71 -12.12
CA THR A 249 -2.19 25.47 -11.95
C THR A 249 -1.63 24.50 -13.00
N ARG A 250 -2.42 23.50 -13.40
CA ARG A 250 -2.03 22.53 -14.45
C ARG A 250 -1.98 23.17 -15.84
N GLU A 251 -2.93 24.04 -16.16
CA GLU A 251 -2.90 24.79 -17.42
C GLU A 251 -1.69 25.74 -17.47
N GLN A 252 -1.38 26.44 -16.38
CA GLN A 252 -0.18 27.28 -16.31
C GLN A 252 1.10 26.46 -16.51
N ALA A 253 1.26 25.33 -15.82
CA ALA A 253 2.42 24.46 -15.97
C ALA A 253 2.54 23.85 -17.38
N ALA A 254 1.41 23.51 -18.01
CA ALA A 254 1.41 23.02 -19.40
C ALA A 254 1.83 24.11 -20.39
N THR A 255 1.44 25.37 -20.14
CA THR A 255 1.82 26.51 -20.97
C THR A 255 3.31 26.82 -20.81
N GLU A 256 3.84 26.79 -19.58
CA GLU A 256 5.28 26.94 -19.30
C GLU A 256 6.12 25.84 -19.96
N TRP A 257 5.66 24.58 -19.90
CA TRP A 257 6.32 23.47 -20.59
C TRP A 257 6.31 23.63 -22.11
N ALA A 258 5.19 24.04 -22.70
CA ALA A 258 5.10 24.29 -24.13
C ALA A 258 6.09 25.39 -24.58
N VAL A 259 6.17 26.50 -23.83
CA VAL A 259 7.13 27.58 -24.10
C VAL A 259 8.59 27.10 -23.98
N ALA A 260 8.90 26.31 -22.95
CA ALA A 260 10.25 25.74 -22.78
C ALA A 260 10.64 24.77 -23.91
N THR A 261 9.70 23.95 -24.39
CA THR A 261 9.95 23.04 -25.52
C THR A 261 10.16 23.76 -26.84
N HIS A 262 9.43 24.85 -27.11
CA HIS A 262 9.67 25.69 -28.29
C HIS A 262 11.05 26.37 -28.24
N ALA A 263 11.45 26.90 -27.08
CA ALA A 263 12.78 27.50 -26.91
C ALA A 263 13.92 26.49 -27.10
N ALA A 264 13.76 25.26 -26.61
CA ALA A 264 14.74 24.18 -26.82
C ALA A 264 14.84 23.74 -28.29
N ALA A 265 13.72 23.72 -29.01
CA ALA A 265 13.69 23.40 -30.44
C ALA A 265 14.48 24.44 -31.26
N GLU A 266 14.29 25.74 -30.98
CA GLU A 266 15.02 26.82 -31.66
C GLU A 266 16.54 26.75 -31.43
N GLN A 267 16.97 26.47 -30.20
CA GLN A 267 18.40 26.29 -29.89
C GLN A 267 19.02 25.11 -30.64
N SER A 268 18.28 24.00 -30.78
CA SER A 268 18.75 22.82 -31.51
C SER A 268 18.87 23.05 -33.02
N VAL A 269 17.99 23.88 -33.60
CA VAL A 269 18.07 24.28 -35.02
C VAL A 269 19.27 25.19 -35.23
N SER A 270 19.46 26.20 -34.38
CA SER A 270 20.60 27.12 -34.46
C SER A 270 21.94 26.38 -34.32
N ALA A 271 22.03 25.37 -33.45
CA ALA A 271 23.24 24.56 -33.29
C ALA A 271 23.56 23.73 -34.55
N ARG A 272 22.55 23.16 -35.23
CA ARG A 272 22.74 22.42 -36.49
C ARG A 272 23.14 23.34 -37.64
N THR A 273 22.60 24.56 -37.72
CA THR A 273 22.98 25.53 -38.76
C THR A 273 24.43 25.98 -38.60
N VAL A 274 24.92 26.13 -37.36
CA VAL A 274 26.32 26.45 -37.08
C VAL A 274 27.24 25.29 -37.44
N ALA A 275 26.88 24.04 -37.09
CA ALA A 275 27.66 22.85 -37.43
C ALA A 275 27.78 22.62 -38.95
N ALA A 276 26.68 22.80 -39.69
CA ALA A 276 26.69 22.69 -41.16
C ALA A 276 27.57 23.76 -41.83
N LYS A 277 27.71 24.95 -41.22
CA LYS A 277 28.57 26.02 -41.74
C LYS A 277 30.06 25.75 -41.51
N THR A 278 30.40 25.02 -40.45
CA THR A 278 31.81 24.63 -40.17
C THR A 278 32.32 23.51 -41.07
N GLU A 279 31.47 22.57 -41.49
CA GLU A 279 31.86 21.45 -42.37
C GLU A 279 32.07 21.87 -43.84
N GLY A 280 31.42 22.94 -44.29
CA GLY A 280 31.58 23.49 -45.65
C GLY A 280 32.83 24.34 -45.87
N THR A 281 33.64 24.60 -44.84
CA THR A 281 34.86 25.45 -44.92
C THR A 281 36.16 24.62 -44.99
N THR A 282 36.07 23.29 -44.88
CA THR A 282 37.22 22.37 -44.91
C THR A 282 37.26 21.45 -46.14
N ALA A 283 36.66 21.88 -47.25
CA ALA A 283 36.76 21.20 -48.56
C ALA A 283 37.37 22.14 -49.61
#